data_AF-A0A0C9T9F4-F1
#
_entry.id   AF-A0A0C9T9F4-F1
#
_cell.length_a   1.000
_cell.length_b   1.000
_cell.length_c   1.000
_cell.angle_alpha   90.00
_cell.angle_beta   90.00
_cell.angle_gamma   90.00
#
_symmetry.space_group_name_H-M   'P 1'
#
loop_
_entity.id
_entity.type
_entity.pdbx_description
1 polymer ?
#
loop_
_entity_poly.entity_id
_entity_poly.type
_entity_poly.pdbx_seq_one_letter_code
_entity_poly.pdbx_strand_id
1 'polypeptide(L)'
;MASTVSPYPEGALPAEQQAEIVKIRAQLQEWLSAMKDVRAKKAGASDILTSETEKLAAYAFSPAPPYKFRRVLLSCIRCYWLALVATRSDAERDELAARLNCIPPYGDRVPAFDGKKTVEKPGELSAKEYEGLMRTIHLVILGMPGIGEIVKTWRELGEVGVQTWEERD
;
A
#
# COMPACT_ATOMS: atom_id res chain seq x y z
N MET A 1 10.08 15.36 -7.65
CA MET A 1 9.81 15.99 -6.35
C MET A 1 8.82 15.10 -5.62
N ALA A 2 9.19 14.60 -4.44
CA ALA A 2 8.29 13.82 -3.60
C ALA A 2 7.09 14.67 -3.15
N SER A 3 5.90 14.08 -3.08
CA SER A 3 4.69 14.76 -2.61
C SER A 3 4.75 14.92 -1.10
N THR A 4 4.75 16.16 -0.62
CA THR A 4 4.74 16.51 0.81
C THR A 4 3.35 16.55 1.41
N VAL A 5 2.30 16.36 0.60
CA VAL A 5 0.90 16.48 1.03
C VAL A 5 0.25 15.09 1.11
N SER A 6 -0.52 14.89 2.18
CA SER A 6 -1.34 13.70 2.41
C SER A 6 -2.37 13.53 1.27
N PRO A 7 -2.65 12.30 0.80
CA PRO A 7 -3.72 12.07 -0.17
C PRO A 7 -5.12 12.16 0.45
N TYR A 8 -5.20 12.31 1.78
CA TYR A 8 -6.45 12.43 2.53
C TYR A 8 -6.71 13.89 2.93
N PRO A 9 -7.99 14.31 3.05
CA PRO A 9 -8.33 15.66 3.50
C PRO A 9 -7.75 15.99 4.87
N GLU A 10 -7.45 17.27 5.11
CA GLU A 10 -6.99 17.76 6.40
C GLU A 10 -8.03 17.46 7.50
N GLY A 11 -7.58 17.03 8.67
CA GLY A 11 -8.44 16.61 9.77
C GLY A 11 -9.17 15.26 9.59
N ALA A 12 -9.07 14.60 8.44
CA ALA A 12 -9.76 13.31 8.20
C ALA A 12 -9.12 12.12 8.94
N LEU A 13 -7.85 12.26 9.34
CA LEU A 13 -7.08 11.26 10.08
C LEU A 13 -6.31 11.92 11.23
N PRO A 14 -5.98 11.18 12.29
CA PRO A 14 -5.05 11.64 13.33
C PRO A 14 -3.73 12.16 12.71
N ALA A 15 -3.18 13.23 13.28
CA ALA A 15 -2.00 13.91 12.74
C ALA A 15 -0.80 12.96 12.58
N GLU A 16 -0.58 12.05 13.54
CA GLU A 16 0.47 11.04 13.49
C GLU A 16 0.30 10.09 12.29
N GLN A 17 -0.93 9.66 12.01
CA GLN A 17 -1.22 8.78 10.89
C GLN A 17 -1.02 9.50 9.54
N GLN A 18 -1.40 10.78 9.45
CA GLN A 18 -1.13 11.59 8.26
C GLN A 18 0.36 11.75 8.01
N ALA A 19 1.13 12.08 9.05
CA ALA A 19 2.58 12.23 8.97
C ALA A 19 3.24 10.93 8.50
N GLU A 20 2.80 9.78 9.02
CA GLU A 20 3.30 8.47 8.63
C GLU A 20 3.00 8.15 7.14
N ILE A 21 1.78 8.44 6.67
CA ILE A 21 1.42 8.24 5.25
C ILE A 21 2.28 9.11 4.33
N VAL A 22 2.49 10.38 4.66
CA VAL A 22 3.33 11.29 3.88
C VAL A 22 4.78 10.79 3.86
N LYS A 23 5.31 10.36 5.00
CA LYS A 23 6.67 9.83 5.13
C LYS A 23 6.86 8.56 4.29
N ILE A 24 5.92 7.61 4.37
CA ILE A 24 5.94 6.38 3.56
C ILE A 24 5.89 6.73 2.06
N ARG A 25 4.95 7.60 1.65
CA ARG A 25 4.79 7.99 0.25
C ARG A 25 6.07 8.64 -0.30
N ALA A 26 6.65 9.58 0.44
CA ALA A 26 7.89 10.25 0.04
C ALA A 26 9.02 9.23 -0.15
N GLN A 27 9.17 8.30 0.80
CA GLN A 27 10.19 7.26 0.73
C GLN A 27 9.99 6.30 -0.47
N LEU A 28 8.74 5.94 -0.80
CA LEU A 28 8.42 5.14 -1.99
C LEU A 28 8.77 5.89 -3.29
N GLN A 29 8.51 7.19 -3.35
CA GLN A 29 8.82 8.01 -4.53
C GLN A 29 10.33 8.19 -4.73
N GLU A 30 11.10 8.39 -3.66
CA GLU A 30 12.57 8.41 -3.72
C GLU A 30 13.12 7.06 -4.21
N TRP A 31 12.58 5.95 -3.68
CA TRP A 31 12.96 4.61 -4.14
C TRP A 31 12.64 4.39 -5.63
N LEU A 32 11.44 4.76 -6.09
CA LEU A 32 11.06 4.66 -7.51
C LEU A 32 11.95 5.52 -8.40
N SER A 33 12.34 6.71 -7.94
CA SER A 33 13.28 7.59 -8.64
C SER A 33 14.68 6.97 -8.73
N ALA A 34 15.20 6.43 -7.63
CA ALA A 34 16.49 5.74 -7.60
C ALA A 34 16.50 4.53 -8.55
N MET A 35 15.40 3.76 -8.56
CA MET A 35 15.27 2.59 -9.44
C MET A 35 15.20 2.99 -10.92
N LYS A 36 14.55 4.11 -11.25
CA LYS A 36 14.58 4.68 -12.60
C LYS A 36 16.01 5.08 -13.01
N ASP A 37 16.78 5.65 -12.10
CA ASP A 37 18.15 6.06 -12.35
C ASP A 37 19.11 4.88 -12.51
N VAL A 38 18.90 3.79 -11.78
CA VAL A 38 19.61 2.51 -11.99
C VAL A 38 19.32 1.96 -13.38
N ARG A 39 18.05 1.95 -13.80
CA ARG A 39 17.66 1.53 -15.17
C ARG A 39 18.28 2.40 -16.26
N ALA A 40 18.46 3.69 -15.98
CA ALA A 40 19.13 4.63 -16.86
C ALA A 40 20.67 4.57 -16.80
N LYS A 41 21.25 3.67 -15.99
CA LYS A 41 22.70 3.50 -15.78
C LYS A 41 23.41 4.78 -15.32
N LYS A 42 22.75 5.61 -14.50
CA LYS A 42 23.41 6.77 -13.91
C LYS A 42 24.47 6.34 -12.89
N ALA A 43 25.57 7.07 -12.83
CA ALA A 43 26.64 6.82 -11.86
C ALA A 43 26.12 6.98 -10.42
N GLY A 44 26.49 6.05 -9.53
CA GLY A 44 26.09 6.05 -8.12
C GLY A 44 24.62 5.65 -7.84
N ALA A 45 23.82 5.36 -8.88
CA ALA A 45 22.39 5.05 -8.69
C ALA A 45 22.15 3.76 -7.89
N SER A 46 23.02 2.76 -8.01
CA SER A 46 22.91 1.51 -7.25
C SER A 46 23.11 1.71 -5.75
N ASP A 47 24.03 2.59 -5.35
CA ASP A 47 24.28 2.91 -3.94
C ASP A 47 23.10 3.68 -3.35
N ILE A 48 22.53 4.61 -4.13
CA ILE A 48 21.31 5.34 -3.75
C ILE A 48 20.15 4.35 -3.57
N LEU A 49 19.92 3.43 -4.53
CA LEU A 49 18.86 2.44 -4.43
C LEU A 49 19.02 1.53 -3.19
N THR A 50 20.25 1.15 -2.86
CA THR A 50 20.57 0.40 -1.64
C THR A 50 20.17 1.20 -0.39
N SER A 51 20.57 2.47 -0.31
CA SER A 51 20.22 3.33 0.83
C SER A 51 18.70 3.54 0.97
N GLU A 52 17.99 3.80 -0.13
CA GLU A 52 16.53 3.95 -0.09
C GLU A 52 15.81 2.65 0.30
N THR A 53 16.38 1.49 -0.06
CA THR A 53 15.89 0.17 0.34
C THR A 53 16.03 -0.05 1.85
N GLU A 54 17.15 0.36 2.45
CA GLU A 54 17.37 0.28 3.90
C GLU A 54 16.41 1.17 4.68
N LYS A 55 16.18 2.40 4.20
CA LYS A 55 15.20 3.32 4.79
C LYS A 55 13.79 2.74 4.76
N LEU A 56 13.41 2.08 3.68
CA LEU A 56 12.13 1.38 3.56
C LEU A 56 12.01 0.22 4.57
N ALA A 57 13.10 -0.48 4.88
CA ALA A 57 13.07 -1.60 5.83
C ALA A 57 12.64 -1.20 7.25
N ALA A 58 12.70 0.10 7.61
CA ALA A 58 12.21 0.62 8.88
C ALA A 58 10.70 0.42 9.08
N TYR A 59 9.93 0.24 8.00
CA TYR A 59 8.49 0.00 8.05
C TYR A 59 8.13 -1.49 8.06
N ALA A 60 8.94 -2.39 8.59
CA ALA A 60 8.68 -3.83 8.49
C ALA A 60 7.41 -4.30 9.24
N PHE A 61 6.54 -5.05 8.55
CA PHE A 61 5.32 -5.66 9.14
C PHE A 61 5.65 -6.78 10.13
N SER A 62 4.82 -6.93 11.17
CA SER A 62 4.94 -7.98 12.19
C SER A 62 3.59 -8.72 12.42
N PRO A 63 3.57 -10.07 12.50
CA PRO A 63 4.70 -10.99 12.36
C PRO A 63 5.24 -11.03 10.93
N ALA A 64 6.56 -11.13 10.82
CA ALA A 64 7.29 -10.76 9.62
C ALA A 64 7.42 -11.96 8.65
N PRO A 65 6.97 -11.85 7.38
CA PRO A 65 7.31 -12.85 6.36
C PRO A 65 8.84 -12.93 6.15
N PRO A 66 9.37 -14.05 5.61
CA PRO A 66 10.81 -14.26 5.48
C PRO A 66 11.53 -13.18 4.65
N TYR A 67 10.87 -12.59 3.65
CA TYR A 67 11.47 -11.63 2.72
C TYR A 67 11.33 -10.17 3.19
N LYS A 68 12.45 -9.43 3.21
CA LYS A 68 12.54 -8.05 3.74
C LYS A 68 11.59 -7.08 3.03
N PHE A 69 11.56 -7.07 1.69
CA PHE A 69 10.71 -6.14 0.94
C PHE A 69 9.21 -6.40 1.14
N ARG A 70 8.83 -7.68 1.26
CA ARG A 70 7.45 -8.07 1.55
C ARG A 70 6.97 -7.52 2.90
N ARG A 71 7.85 -7.40 3.90
CA ARG A 71 7.51 -6.78 5.19
C ARG A 71 7.16 -5.31 5.04
N VAL A 72 7.95 -4.57 4.26
CA VAL A 72 7.72 -3.14 4.01
C VAL A 72 6.40 -2.94 3.29
N LEU A 73 6.19 -3.67 2.19
CA LEU A 73 4.98 -3.54 1.39
C LEU A 73 3.74 -3.81 2.23
N LEU A 74 3.73 -4.87 3.05
CA LEU A 74 2.61 -5.19 3.93
C LEU A 74 2.29 -4.09 4.94
N SER A 75 3.29 -3.40 5.50
CA SER A 75 3.04 -2.26 6.38
C SER A 75 2.48 -1.06 5.64
N CYS A 76 3.02 -0.74 4.45
CA CYS A 76 2.48 0.33 3.62
C CYS A 76 1.02 0.04 3.25
N ILE A 77 0.71 -1.20 2.83
CA ILE A 77 -0.65 -1.65 2.52
C ILE A 77 -1.55 -1.50 3.75
N ARG A 78 -1.11 -1.98 4.92
CA ARG A 78 -1.88 -1.86 6.17
C ARG A 78 -2.15 -0.40 6.51
N CYS A 79 -1.13 0.45 6.47
CA CYS A 79 -1.25 1.88 6.76
C CYS A 79 -2.27 2.55 5.82
N TYR A 80 -2.13 2.31 4.51
CA TYR A 80 -3.02 2.89 3.50
C TYR A 80 -4.44 2.35 3.58
N TRP A 81 -4.62 1.06 3.87
CA TRP A 81 -5.94 0.45 4.05
C TRP A 81 -6.66 0.99 5.28
N LEU A 82 -5.97 1.06 6.42
CA LEU A 82 -6.52 1.66 7.64
C LEU A 82 -6.96 3.11 7.41
N ALA A 83 -6.14 3.90 6.73
CA ALA A 83 -6.42 5.28 6.40
C ALA A 83 -7.63 5.40 5.45
N LEU A 84 -7.67 4.58 4.40
CA LEU A 84 -8.79 4.57 3.46
C LEU A 84 -10.10 4.31 4.19
N VAL A 85 -10.19 3.20 4.93
CA VAL A 85 -11.40 2.81 5.65
C VAL A 85 -11.82 3.86 6.68
N ALA A 86 -10.88 4.42 7.44
CA ALA A 86 -11.17 5.42 8.47
C ALA A 86 -11.75 6.73 7.90
N THR A 87 -11.43 7.07 6.64
CA THR A 87 -11.96 8.28 5.98
C THR A 87 -13.25 8.05 5.21
N ARG A 88 -13.84 6.85 5.25
CA ARG A 88 -15.08 6.53 4.55
C ARG A 88 -16.29 6.66 5.46
N SER A 89 -17.39 7.14 4.90
CA SER A 89 -18.72 7.07 5.50
C SER A 89 -19.21 5.62 5.61
N ASP A 90 -20.24 5.38 6.42
CA ASP A 90 -20.85 4.05 6.60
C ASP A 90 -21.31 3.45 5.26
N ALA A 91 -21.98 4.25 4.43
CA ALA A 91 -22.43 3.82 3.12
C ALA A 91 -21.27 3.44 2.18
N GLU A 92 -20.18 4.22 2.18
CA GLU A 92 -18.97 3.88 1.40
C GLU A 92 -18.25 2.64 1.95
N ARG A 93 -18.29 2.41 3.27
CA ARG A 93 -17.74 1.22 3.91
C ARG A 93 -18.54 -0.03 3.54
N ASP A 94 -19.88 0.07 3.52
CA ASP A 94 -20.75 -1.00 3.06
C ASP A 94 -20.51 -1.32 1.57
N GLU A 95 -20.34 -0.28 0.75
CA GLU A 95 -19.98 -0.44 -0.66
C GLU A 95 -18.61 -1.12 -0.83
N LEU A 96 -17.59 -0.70 -0.06
CA LEU A 96 -16.28 -1.36 -0.06
C LEU A 96 -16.39 -2.84 0.30
N ALA A 97 -17.14 -3.18 1.34
CA ALA A 97 -17.35 -4.54 1.78
C ALA A 97 -18.04 -5.38 0.70
N ALA A 98 -19.08 -4.83 0.06
CA ALA A 98 -19.78 -5.49 -1.05
C ALA A 98 -18.85 -5.74 -2.24
N ARG A 99 -18.07 -4.73 -2.65
CA ARG A 99 -17.10 -4.85 -3.75
C ARG A 99 -16.01 -5.87 -3.46
N LEU A 100 -15.51 -5.93 -2.22
CA LEU A 100 -14.53 -6.94 -1.80
C LEU A 100 -15.08 -8.36 -1.89
N ASN A 101 -16.35 -8.58 -1.53
CA ASN A 101 -17.01 -9.89 -1.67
C ASN A 101 -17.16 -10.32 -3.13
N CYS A 102 -17.17 -9.39 -4.08
CA CYS A 102 -17.23 -9.69 -5.51
C CYS A 102 -15.88 -10.09 -6.11
N ILE A 103 -14.77 -9.95 -5.37
CA ILE A 103 -13.44 -10.32 -5.86
C ILE A 103 -13.30 -11.85 -5.77
N PRO A 104 -13.19 -12.57 -6.92
CA PRO A 104 -12.98 -14.00 -6.87
C PRO A 104 -11.58 -14.30 -6.30
N PRO A 105 -11.43 -15.37 -5.49
CA PRO A 105 -10.11 -15.84 -5.12
C PRO A 105 -9.33 -16.23 -6.38
N TYR A 106 -8.03 -15.94 -6.40
CA TYR A 106 -7.18 -16.22 -7.56
C TYR A 106 -5.80 -16.70 -7.13
N GLY A 107 -5.50 -17.94 -7.54
CA GLY A 107 -4.31 -18.67 -7.12
C GLY A 107 -4.16 -18.71 -5.59
N ASP A 108 -2.92 -18.81 -5.12
CA ASP A 108 -2.64 -18.83 -3.68
C ASP A 108 -2.53 -17.44 -3.04
N ARG A 109 -2.56 -16.38 -3.86
CA ARG A 109 -2.19 -15.01 -3.44
C ARG A 109 -3.38 -14.11 -3.15
N VAL A 110 -4.51 -14.31 -3.83
CA VAL A 110 -5.74 -13.55 -3.57
C VAL A 110 -6.70 -14.46 -2.81
N PRO A 111 -6.90 -14.24 -1.49
CA PRO A 111 -7.88 -15.01 -0.72
C PRO A 111 -9.30 -14.63 -1.16
N ALA A 112 -10.27 -15.49 -0.81
CA ALA A 112 -11.65 -15.05 -0.75
C ALA A 112 -11.76 -14.04 0.40
N PHE A 113 -12.16 -12.81 0.10
CA PHE A 113 -12.32 -11.78 1.13
C PHE A 113 -13.61 -12.00 1.89
N ASP A 114 -13.56 -11.86 3.21
CA ASP A 114 -14.71 -11.46 4.00
C ASP A 114 -14.74 -9.93 3.99
N GLY A 115 -15.53 -9.33 3.10
CA GLY A 115 -15.58 -7.88 2.91
C GLY A 115 -15.97 -7.15 4.19
N LYS A 116 -16.88 -7.72 4.99
CA LYS A 116 -17.32 -7.15 6.26
C LYS A 116 -16.18 -7.09 7.25
N LYS A 117 -15.50 -8.22 7.49
CA LYS A 117 -14.29 -8.25 8.33
C LYS A 117 -13.22 -7.28 7.82
N THR A 118 -13.00 -7.25 6.50
CA THR A 118 -11.95 -6.46 5.86
C THR A 118 -12.14 -4.96 6.11
N VAL A 119 -13.38 -4.50 6.22
CA VAL A 119 -13.72 -3.08 6.45
C VAL A 119 -13.99 -2.75 7.92
N GLU A 120 -14.64 -3.63 8.69
CA GLU A 120 -14.97 -3.35 10.10
C GLU A 120 -13.78 -3.58 11.05
N LYS A 121 -12.89 -4.51 10.68
CA LYS A 121 -11.71 -4.87 11.47
C LYS A 121 -10.44 -4.73 10.63
N PRO A 122 -10.19 -3.55 10.04
CA PRO A 122 -9.14 -3.37 9.05
C PRO A 122 -7.73 -3.53 9.63
N GLY A 123 -7.57 -3.51 10.96
CA GLY A 123 -6.30 -3.75 11.66
C GLY A 123 -6.01 -5.21 12.02
N GLU A 124 -7.01 -6.09 11.94
CA GLU A 124 -6.93 -7.51 12.32
C GLU A 124 -6.69 -8.43 11.11
N LEU A 125 -6.43 -7.87 9.93
CA LEU A 125 -6.21 -8.66 8.72
C LEU A 125 -4.87 -9.39 8.77
N SER A 126 -4.85 -10.58 8.20
CA SER A 126 -3.65 -11.38 8.02
C SER A 126 -2.74 -10.79 6.93
N ALA A 127 -1.47 -11.20 6.93
CA ALA A 127 -0.53 -10.85 5.86
C ALA A 127 -1.01 -11.31 4.47
N LYS A 128 -1.78 -12.40 4.39
CA LYS A 128 -2.37 -12.88 3.13
C LYS A 128 -3.50 -11.98 2.66
N GLU A 129 -4.35 -11.50 3.57
CA GLU A 129 -5.42 -10.56 3.25
C GLU A 129 -4.86 -9.20 2.80
N TYR A 130 -3.85 -8.66 3.49
CA TYR A 130 -3.17 -7.44 3.02
C TYR A 130 -2.47 -7.65 1.66
N GLU A 131 -1.78 -8.77 1.43
CA GLU A 131 -1.23 -9.06 0.10
C GLU A 131 -2.32 -9.10 -0.97
N GLY A 132 -3.46 -9.74 -0.66
CA GLY A 132 -4.63 -9.76 -1.54
C GLY A 132 -5.08 -8.34 -1.87
N LEU A 133 -5.25 -7.49 -0.85
CA LEU A 133 -5.65 -6.09 -1.04
C LEU A 133 -4.70 -5.35 -1.97
N MET A 134 -3.38 -5.49 -1.79
CA MET A 134 -2.40 -4.87 -2.71
C MET A 134 -2.69 -5.18 -4.18
N ARG A 135 -3.09 -6.42 -4.48
CA ARG A 135 -3.32 -6.90 -5.85
C ARG A 135 -4.66 -6.46 -6.39
N THR A 136 -5.69 -6.35 -5.55
CA THR A 136 -7.08 -6.18 -5.99
C THR A 136 -7.68 -4.83 -5.67
N ILE A 137 -7.02 -4.01 -4.83
CA ILE A 137 -7.57 -2.74 -4.33
C ILE A 137 -8.02 -1.82 -5.45
N HIS A 138 -7.32 -1.78 -6.58
CA HIS A 138 -7.69 -0.96 -7.73
C HIS A 138 -9.06 -1.36 -8.31
N LEU A 139 -9.44 -2.63 -8.28
CA LEU A 139 -10.77 -3.10 -8.68
C LEU A 139 -11.85 -2.69 -7.70
N VAL A 140 -11.48 -2.56 -6.42
CA VAL A 140 -12.39 -2.25 -5.32
C VAL A 140 -12.66 -0.74 -5.27
N ILE A 141 -11.62 0.08 -5.30
CA ILE A 141 -11.76 1.52 -5.06
C ILE A 141 -12.12 2.30 -6.32
N LEU A 142 -11.86 1.79 -7.53
CA LEU A 142 -12.11 2.53 -8.77
C LEU A 142 -13.59 2.94 -8.90
N GLY A 143 -13.82 4.22 -9.21
CA GLY A 143 -15.17 4.77 -9.35
C GLY A 143 -15.85 5.16 -8.03
N MET A 144 -15.19 4.97 -6.88
CA MET A 144 -15.67 5.55 -5.62
C MET A 144 -15.42 7.07 -5.58
N PRO A 145 -16.28 7.86 -4.91
CA PRO A 145 -16.08 9.29 -4.75
C PRO A 145 -14.80 9.65 -3.96
N GLY A 146 -14.11 10.72 -4.36
CA GLY A 146 -13.01 11.30 -3.58
C GLY A 146 -11.72 10.46 -3.51
N ILE A 147 -11.54 9.47 -4.38
CA ILE A 147 -10.38 8.57 -4.37
C ILE A 147 -9.16 9.05 -5.17
N GLY A 148 -9.22 10.17 -5.88
CA GLY A 148 -8.26 10.53 -6.94
C GLY A 148 -6.79 10.43 -6.52
N GLU A 149 -6.39 11.14 -5.48
CA GLU A 149 -5.01 11.09 -4.95
C GLU A 149 -4.71 9.78 -4.22
N ILE A 150 -5.71 9.16 -3.62
CA ILE A 150 -5.57 7.85 -2.96
C ILE A 150 -5.19 6.79 -3.99
N VAL A 151 -5.83 6.75 -5.16
CA VAL A 151 -5.49 5.83 -6.26
C VAL A 151 -4.03 5.99 -6.68
N LYS A 152 -3.51 7.22 -6.71
CA LYS A 152 -2.11 7.48 -7.05
C LYS A 152 -1.16 6.85 -6.03
N THR A 153 -1.45 6.96 -4.74
CA THR A 153 -0.62 6.31 -3.70
C THR A 153 -0.63 4.78 -3.78
N TRP A 154 -1.78 4.17 -4.09
CA TRP A 154 -1.85 2.72 -4.32
C TRP A 154 -1.11 2.29 -5.58
N ARG A 155 -1.13 3.10 -6.64
CA ARG A 155 -0.33 2.85 -7.86
C ARG A 155 1.16 2.87 -7.57
N GLU A 156 1.66 3.91 -6.90
CA GLU A 156 3.07 4.05 -6.51
C GLU A 156 3.53 2.81 -5.71
N LEU A 157 2.71 2.37 -4.75
CA LEU A 157 2.98 1.16 -3.97
C LEU A 157 2.96 -0.12 -4.82
N GLY A 158 2.01 -0.23 -5.76
CA GLY A 158 1.93 -1.35 -6.71
C GLY A 158 3.15 -1.43 -7.63
N GLU A 159 3.68 -0.28 -8.07
CA GLU A 159 4.89 -0.21 -8.90
C GLU A 159 6.15 -0.66 -8.14
N VAL A 160 6.27 -0.31 -6.85
CA VAL A 160 7.34 -0.86 -5.99
C VAL A 160 7.12 -2.36 -5.81
N GLY A 161 5.87 -2.77 -5.57
CA GLY A 161 5.48 -4.19 -5.49
C GLY A 161 5.98 -4.98 -6.70
N VAL A 162 5.60 -4.61 -7.92
CA VAL A 162 6.01 -5.33 -9.15
C VAL A 162 7.54 -5.45 -9.29
N GLN A 163 8.30 -4.47 -8.81
CA GLN A 163 9.76 -4.45 -8.98
C GLN A 163 10.53 -5.20 -7.89
N THR A 164 9.88 -5.47 -6.76
CA THR A 164 10.52 -6.02 -5.56
C THR A 164 9.88 -7.33 -5.09
N TRP A 165 8.76 -7.71 -5.70
CA TRP A 165 8.04 -8.92 -5.36
C TRP A 165 8.69 -10.13 -6.01
N GLU A 166 9.52 -10.81 -5.24
CA GLU A 166 10.05 -12.12 -5.63
C GLU A 166 8.91 -13.15 -5.68
N GLU A 167 8.84 -13.90 -6.78
CA GLU A 167 8.00 -15.10 -6.85
C GLU A 167 8.49 -16.08 -5.77
N ARG A 168 7.56 -16.78 -5.12
CA ARG A 168 7.98 -17.85 -4.21
C ARG A 168 8.39 -19.01 -5.09
N ASP A 169 9.62 -19.50 -4.94
CA ASP A 169 9.97 -20.88 -5.31
C ASP A 169 9.07 -21.87 -4.56
#